data_AF-A0A9D1N2I3-F1
#
_entry.id   AF-A0A9D1N2I3-F1
#
_cell.length_a   1.000
_cell.length_b   1.000
_cell.length_c   1.000
_cell.angle_alpha   90.00
_cell.angle_beta   90.00
_cell.angle_gamma   90.00
#
_symmetry.space_group_name_H-M   'P 1'
#
loop_
_entity.id
_entity.type
_entity.pdbx_description
1 polymer ?
#
loop_
_entity_poly.entity_id
_entity_poly.type
_entity_poly.pdbx_seq_one_letter_code
_entity_poly.pdbx_strand_id
1 'polypeptide(L)' 'TPVDTTGAGDIFGGSALSRLLELQKPPAALDAADLAYIGSYAVAAASLSTQAHGGIPSVPDPQAVQRLLDAL' A
#
# COMPACT_ATOMS: atom_id res chain seq x y z
N THR A 1 13.22 -11.28 -3.12
CA THR A 1 13.13 -11.08 -4.59
C THR A 1 11.71 -11.38 -5.02
N PRO A 2 11.17 -10.69 -6.05
CA PRO A 2 9.77 -10.87 -6.48
C PRO A 2 9.51 -12.30 -6.96
N VAL A 3 8.36 -12.86 -6.57
CA VAL A 3 7.85 -14.19 -6.95
C VAL A 3 6.82 -14.06 -8.08
N ASP A 4 5.88 -13.12 -7.96
CA ASP A 4 4.82 -12.87 -8.92
C ASP A 4 4.36 -11.41 -8.79
N THR A 5 4.28 -10.65 -9.87
CA THR A 5 3.88 -9.22 -9.82
C THR A 5 2.42 -9.01 -10.18
N THR A 6 1.66 -10.09 -10.40
CA THR A 6 0.24 -10.03 -10.76
C THR A 6 -0.55 -9.25 -9.71
N GLY A 7 -1.30 -8.25 -10.14
CA GLY A 7 -2.16 -7.45 -9.25
C GLY A 7 -1.44 -6.39 -8.39
N ALA A 8 -0.11 -6.31 -8.40
CA ALA A 8 0.63 -5.36 -7.56
C ALA A 8 0.24 -3.89 -7.82
N GLY A 9 -0.11 -3.53 -9.07
CA GLY A 9 -0.60 -2.19 -9.42
C GLY A 9 -1.99 -1.89 -8.86
N ASP A 10 -2.92 -2.85 -8.93
CA ASP A 10 -4.26 -2.72 -8.34
C ASP A 10 -4.18 -2.65 -6.81
N ILE A 11 -3.28 -3.44 -6.21
CA ILE A 11 -3.01 -3.43 -4.77
C ILE A 11 -2.41 -2.09 -4.33
N PHE A 12 -1.45 -1.55 -5.10
CA PHE A 12 -0.92 -0.20 -4.87
C PHE A 12 -2.05 0.83 -4.87
N GLY A 13 -2.86 0.85 -5.94
CA GLY A 13 -3.95 1.81 -6.10
C GLY A 13 -5.02 1.68 -5.00
N GLY A 14 -5.45 0.46 -4.70
CA GLY A 14 -6.43 0.20 -3.64
C GLY A 14 -5.90 0.55 -2.25
N SER A 15 -4.64 0.24 -1.96
CA SER A 15 -4.00 0.58 -0.70
C SER A 15 -3.87 2.10 -0.53
N ALA A 16 -3.46 2.82 -1.58
CA ALA A 16 -3.39 4.28 -1.59
C ALA A 16 -4.77 4.91 -1.33
N LEU A 17 -5.81 4.43 -2.02
CA LEU A 17 -7.17 4.89 -1.81
C LEU A 17 -7.67 4.59 -0.39
N SER A 18 -7.30 3.45 0.21
CA SER A 18 -7.67 3.16 1.59
C SER A 18 -7.13 4.20 2.58
N ARG A 19 -5.86 4.62 2.40
CA ARG A 19 -5.22 5.64 3.25
C ARG A 19 -5.81 7.02 3.01
N LEU A 20 -6.08 7.35 1.74
CA LEU A 20 -6.74 8.60 1.38
C LEU A 20 -8.11 8.73 2.07
N LEU A 21 -8.92 7.67 2.05
CA LEU A 21 -10.24 7.66 2.69
C LEU A 21 -10.14 7.72 4.22
N GLU A 22 -9.14 7.07 4.80
CA GLU A 22 -8.86 7.09 6.25
C GLU A 22 -8.54 8.51 6.77
N LEU A 23 -7.82 9.31 5.99
CA LEU A 23 -7.48 10.69 6.40
C LEU A 23 -8.70 11.59 6.55
N GLN A 24 -9.84 11.26 5.90
CA GLN A 24 -11.05 12.08 5.87
C GLN A 24 -10.80 13.55 5.49
N LYS A 25 -9.74 13.79 4.70
CA LYS A 25 -9.37 15.11 4.18
C LYS A 25 -9.85 15.25 2.73
N PRO A 26 -10.35 16.43 2.31
CA PRO A 26 -10.56 16.68 0.90
C PRO A 26 -9.21 16.68 0.16
N PRO A 27 -9.14 16.23 -1.11
CA PRO A 27 -7.86 16.15 -1.84
C PRO A 27 -7.08 17.46 -1.91
N ALA A 28 -7.77 18.61 -1.93
CA ALA A 28 -7.15 19.94 -1.95
C ALA A 28 -6.48 20.33 -0.62
N ALA A 29 -6.72 19.60 0.47
CA ALA A 29 -6.15 19.85 1.79
C ALA A 29 -5.04 18.84 2.16
N LEU A 30 -4.66 17.95 1.25
CA LEU A 30 -3.55 17.03 1.47
C LEU A 30 -2.22 17.79 1.43
N ASP A 31 -1.38 17.52 2.41
CA ASP A 31 -0.01 18.05 2.46
C ASP A 31 1.03 16.98 2.07
N ALA A 32 2.30 17.35 2.11
CA ALA A 32 3.39 16.44 1.78
C ALA A 32 3.48 15.23 2.73
N ALA A 33 3.12 15.39 4.00
CA ALA A 33 3.14 14.30 4.98
C ALA A 33 2.00 13.31 4.72
N ASP A 34 0.81 13.81 4.38
CA ASP A 34 -0.33 12.99 3.96
C ASP A 34 0.00 12.17 2.71
N LEU A 35 0.61 12.79 1.70
CA LEU A 35 1.02 12.09 0.47
C LEU A 35 2.12 11.05 0.74
N ALA A 36 3.07 11.36 1.63
CA ALA A 36 4.09 10.40 2.05
C ALA A 36 3.47 9.21 2.81
N TYR A 37 2.50 9.44 3.69
CA TYR A 37 1.75 8.39 4.39
C TYR A 37 1.03 7.46 3.41
N ILE A 38 0.25 8.04 2.49
CA ILE A 38 -0.49 7.30 1.45
C ILE A 38 0.48 6.49 0.58
N GLY A 39 1.51 7.15 0.06
CA GLY A 39 2.47 6.56 -0.87
C GLY A 39 3.29 5.44 -0.22
N SER A 40 3.80 5.65 1.00
CA SER A 40 4.62 4.67 1.70
C SER A 40 3.84 3.40 1.99
N TYR A 41 2.60 3.53 2.47
CA TYR A 41 1.73 2.38 2.71
C TYR A 41 1.42 1.63 1.41
N ALA A 42 1.11 2.33 0.32
CA ALA A 42 0.81 1.72 -0.96
C ALA A 42 2.01 0.98 -1.57
N VAL A 43 3.21 1.58 -1.52
CA VAL A 43 4.46 0.95 -1.96
C VAL A 43 4.76 -0.29 -1.12
N ALA A 44 4.62 -0.21 0.20
CA ALA A 44 4.85 -1.35 1.10
C ALA A 44 3.88 -2.50 0.81
N ALA A 45 2.59 -2.22 0.65
CA ALA A 45 1.58 -3.22 0.34
C ALA A 45 1.84 -3.90 -1.01
N ALA A 46 2.12 -3.14 -2.06
CA ALA A 46 2.45 -3.68 -3.38
C ALA A 46 3.77 -4.47 -3.37
N SER A 47 4.78 -4.01 -2.64
CA SER A 47 6.06 -4.72 -2.53
C SER A 47 5.91 -6.07 -1.84
N LEU A 48 5.10 -6.13 -0.77
CA LEU A 48 4.78 -7.38 -0.07
C LEU A 48 3.96 -8.33 -0.95
N SER A 49 3.00 -7.81 -1.72
CA SER A 49 2.19 -8.65 -2.60
C SER A 49 3.03 -9.38 -3.65
N THR A 50 4.16 -8.79 -4.08
CA THR A 50 5.04 -9.47 -5.04
C THR A 50 5.73 -10.74 -4.52
N GLN A 51 5.62 -11.02 -3.21
CA GLN A 51 6.28 -12.16 -2.55
C GLN A 51 5.37 -13.40 -2.44
N ALA A 52 4.14 -13.33 -2.99
CA ALA A 52 3.17 -14.42 -3.02
C ALA A 52 2.52 -14.52 -4.41
N HIS A 53 1.96 -15.68 -4.74
CA HIS A 53 1.31 -15.90 -6.03
C HIS A 53 -0.13 -15.37 -6.08
N GLY A 54 -0.51 -14.85 -7.25
CA GLY A 54 -1.88 -14.46 -7.59
C GLY A 54 -2.20 -13.00 -7.22
N GLY A 55 -3.19 -12.39 -7.90
CA GLY A 55 -3.58 -11.00 -7.66
C GLY A 55 -4.28 -10.78 -6.32
N ILE A 56 -5.54 -11.21 -6.20
CA ILE A 56 -6.31 -11.03 -4.95
C ILE A 56 -5.72 -11.82 -3.77
N PRO A 57 -5.28 -13.09 -3.92
CA PRO A 57 -4.72 -13.83 -2.78
C PRO A 57 -3.41 -13.26 -2.21
N SER A 58 -2.70 -12.42 -2.96
CA SER A 58 -1.44 -11.79 -2.50
C SER A 58 -1.65 -10.45 -1.80
N VAL A 59 -2.88 -9.97 -1.65
CA VAL A 59 -3.18 -8.77 -0.85
C VAL A 59 -2.66 -8.99 0.58
N PRO A 60 -1.71 -8.17 1.08
CA PRO A 60 -1.08 -8.41 2.37
C PRO A 60 -2.01 -8.04 3.53
N ASP A 61 -1.80 -8.69 4.67
CA ASP A 61 -2.41 -8.30 5.94
C ASP A 61 -1.93 -6.89 6.35
N PRO A 62 -2.82 -5.99 6.82
CA PRO A 62 -2.44 -4.64 7.23
C PRO A 62 -1.32 -4.59 8.28
N GLN A 63 -1.24 -5.56 9.20
CA GLN A 63 -0.16 -5.63 10.18
C GLN A 63 1.18 -5.99 9.54
N ALA A 64 1.19 -6.78 8.45
CA ALA A 64 2.41 -7.06 7.72
C ALA A 64 2.95 -5.80 7.02
N VAL A 65 2.05 -4.98 6.47
CA VAL A 65 2.40 -3.67 5.90
C VAL A 65 2.99 -2.76 6.98
N GLN A 66 2.35 -2.66 8.15
CA GLN A 66 2.85 -1.84 9.24
C GLN A 66 4.24 -2.30 9.73
N ARG A 67 4.45 -3.61 9.93
CA ARG A 67 5.76 -4.15 10.32
C ARG A 67 6.87 -3.82 9.32
N LEU A 68 6.56 -3.78 8.02
CA LEU A 68 7.53 -3.37 7.01
C LEU A 68 7.84 -1.87 7.13
N LEU A 69 6.84 -1.02 7.32
CA LEU A 69 7.03 0.42 7.47
C LEU A 69 7.83 0.78 8.72
N ASP A 70 7.60 0.09 9.85
CA ASP A 70 8.33 0.31 11.10
C ASP A 70 9.82 -0.10 11.02
N ALA A 71 10.19 -0.88 10.00
CA ALA A 71 11.55 -1.38 9.79
C ALA A 71 12.38 -0.52 8.81
N LEU A 72 11.80 0.54 8.24
CA LEU A 72 12.44 1.47 7.29
C LEU A 72 12.87 2.77 7.99
#